data_AF-A0A4P6LVF5-F1
#
_entry.id   AF-A0A4P6LVF5-F1
#
_cell.length_a   1.000
_cell.length_b   1.000
_cell.length_c   1.000
_cell.angle_alpha   90.00
_cell.angle_beta   90.00
_cell.angle_gamma   90.00
#
_symmetry.space_group_name_H-M   'P 1'
#
loop_
_entity.id
_entity.type
_entity.pdbx_description
1 polymer ?
#
loop_
_entity_poly.entity_id
_entity_poly.type
_entity_poly.pdbx_seq_one_letter_code
_entity_poly.pdbx_strand_id
1 'polypeptide(L)'
;MGYSYKTYTDTKEVMKKYVNAREGKIIYSIGKTRFMALAGEAGAIYKVGNSALVNTEVFETYLEQFHEPSRSLPKHIWKKLQESDVDRDSPHK
;
A
#
# COMPACT_ATOMS: atom_id res chain seq x y z
N MET A 1 -6.20 30.39 0.44
CA MET A 1 -6.20 29.27 -0.54
C MET A 1 -5.97 27.98 0.26
N GLY A 2 -7.03 27.27 0.64
CA GLY A 2 -6.90 26.06 1.44
C GLY A 2 -6.44 24.90 0.55
N TYR A 3 -5.24 24.39 0.78
CA TYR A 3 -4.80 23.15 0.15
C TYR A 3 -5.60 22.00 0.76
N SER A 4 -6.66 21.56 0.08
CA SER A 4 -7.37 20.35 0.46
C SER A 4 -6.47 19.16 0.13
N TYR A 5 -5.83 18.62 1.16
CA TYR A 5 -5.18 17.32 1.07
C TYR A 5 -6.27 16.28 0.95
N LYS A 6 -6.57 15.85 -0.29
CA LYS A 6 -7.42 14.68 -0.54
C LYS A 6 -6.69 13.47 0.06
N THR A 7 -7.34 12.80 1.00
CA THR A 7 -6.80 11.60 1.61
C THR A 7 -6.87 10.44 0.62
N TYR A 8 -5.99 9.43 0.77
CA TYR A 8 -5.86 8.31 -0.18
C TYR A 8 -7.18 7.54 -0.37
N THR A 9 -8.07 7.59 0.62
CA THR A 9 -9.43 7.02 0.57
C THR A 9 -10.32 7.75 -0.43
N ASP A 10 -10.20 9.08 -0.58
CA ASP A 10 -11.02 9.88 -1.50
C ASP A 10 -10.63 9.66 -2.98
N THR A 11 -9.40 9.22 -3.25
CA THR A 11 -8.91 8.97 -4.62
C THR A 11 -9.10 7.53 -5.07
N LYS A 12 -9.37 6.59 -4.15
CA LYS A 12 -9.60 5.17 -4.48
C LYS A 12 -10.88 4.97 -5.30
N GLU A 13 -11.92 5.76 -5.04
CA GLU A 13 -13.16 5.78 -5.83
C GLU A 13 -12.98 6.36 -7.24
N VAL A 14 -11.92 7.14 -7.46
CA VAL A 14 -11.56 7.76 -8.75
C VAL A 14 -10.42 6.99 -9.43
N MET A 15 -10.07 5.81 -8.93
CA MET A 15 -8.99 5.01 -9.49
C MET A 15 -9.47 4.23 -10.72
N LYS A 16 -8.68 4.27 -11.79
CA LYS A 16 -9.01 3.56 -13.03
C LYS A 16 -8.96 2.04 -12.80
N LYS A 17 -9.94 1.31 -13.32
CA LYS A 17 -9.95 -0.17 -13.33
C LYS A 17 -8.76 -0.76 -14.09
N TYR A 18 -8.30 -0.07 -15.13
CA TYR A 18 -7.14 -0.47 -15.92
C TYR A 18 -6.09 0.63 -15.90
N VAL A 19 -4.85 0.24 -15.64
CA VAL A 19 -3.70 1.16 -15.55
C VAL A 19 -2.60 0.73 -16.51
N ASN A 20 -1.91 1.71 -17.10
CA ASN A 20 -0.69 1.41 -17.86
C ASN A 20 0.53 1.27 -16.93
N ALA A 21 1.66 0.79 -17.46
CA ALA A 21 2.88 0.60 -16.68
C ALA A 21 3.41 1.88 -15.99
N ARG A 22 3.17 3.06 -16.58
CA ARG A 22 3.58 4.35 -15.99
C ARG A 22 2.67 4.75 -14.83
N GLU A 23 1.37 4.59 -14.97
CA GLU A 23 0.38 4.84 -13.93
C GLU A 23 0.54 3.86 -12.76
N GLY A 24 0.70 2.57 -13.05
CA GLY A 24 0.95 1.54 -12.03
C GLY A 24 2.20 1.83 -11.20
N LYS A 25 3.26 2.37 -11.83
CA LYS A 25 4.44 2.84 -11.09
C LYS A 25 4.11 3.93 -10.07
N ILE A 26 3.25 4.87 -10.41
CA ILE A 26 2.92 6.01 -9.56
C ILE A 26 1.96 5.56 -8.44
N ILE A 27 0.94 4.77 -8.76
CA ILE A 27 -0.10 4.33 -7.82
C ILE A 27 0.49 3.45 -6.71
N TYR A 28 1.26 2.44 -7.09
CA TYR A 28 1.82 1.48 -6.14
C TYR A 28 3.23 1.89 -5.65
N SER A 29 3.80 2.97 -6.18
CA SER A 29 5.19 3.37 -5.92
C SER A 29 6.21 2.25 -6.23
N ILE A 30 5.93 1.37 -7.19
CA ILE A 30 6.78 0.25 -7.62
C ILE A 30 7.42 0.56 -8.98
N GLY A 31 8.67 0.15 -9.22
CA GLY A 31 9.32 0.33 -10.51
C GLY A 31 8.56 -0.35 -11.67
N LYS A 32 8.54 0.27 -12.87
CA LYS A 32 7.76 -0.22 -14.03
C LYS A 32 8.02 -1.69 -14.36
N THR A 33 9.30 -2.08 -14.39
CA THR A 33 9.70 -3.46 -14.71
C THR A 33 9.15 -4.45 -13.68
N ARG A 34 9.25 -4.10 -12.38
CA ARG A 34 8.76 -4.96 -11.29
C ARG A 34 7.24 -5.02 -11.27
N PHE A 35 6.57 -3.89 -11.46
CA PHE A 35 5.11 -3.83 -11.57
C PHE A 35 4.60 -4.74 -12.70
N MET A 36 5.20 -4.65 -13.89
CA MET A 36 4.81 -5.51 -15.02
C MET A 36 5.13 -6.99 -14.81
N ALA A 37 6.24 -7.31 -14.14
CA ALA A 37 6.56 -8.70 -13.78
C ALA A 37 5.50 -9.29 -12.84
N LEU A 38 5.19 -8.59 -11.75
CA LEU A 38 4.17 -9.01 -10.78
C LEU A 38 2.77 -9.08 -11.42
N ALA A 39 2.43 -8.13 -12.30
CA ALA A 39 1.17 -8.18 -13.05
C ALA A 39 1.09 -9.39 -13.98
N GLY A 40 2.23 -9.82 -14.54
CA GLY A 40 2.33 -11.03 -15.35
C GLY A 40 2.13 -12.29 -14.52
N GLU A 41 2.77 -12.36 -13.35
CA GLU A 41 2.59 -13.45 -12.38
C GLU A 41 1.13 -13.53 -11.89
N ALA A 42 0.50 -12.39 -11.64
CA ALA A 42 -0.91 -12.28 -11.24
C ALA A 42 -1.90 -12.62 -12.37
N GLY A 43 -1.46 -12.75 -13.63
CA GLY A 43 -2.35 -12.90 -14.78
C GLY A 43 -3.22 -11.66 -15.05
N ALA A 44 -2.79 -10.48 -14.60
CA ALA A 44 -3.56 -9.24 -14.65
C ALA A 44 -3.31 -8.39 -15.91
N ILE A 45 -2.50 -8.87 -16.86
CA ILE A 45 -2.09 -8.13 -18.07
C ILE A 45 -3.09 -8.35 -19.21
N TYR A 46 -3.61 -7.23 -19.72
CA TYR A 46 -4.44 -7.15 -20.92
C TYR A 46 -3.64 -6.49 -22.05
N LYS A 47 -3.42 -7.23 -23.14
CA LYS A 47 -2.78 -6.69 -24.34
C LYS A 47 -3.84 -6.09 -25.26
N VAL A 48 -3.77 -4.78 -25.49
CA VAL A 48 -4.68 -4.04 -26.38
C VAL A 48 -3.85 -3.33 -27.44
N GLY A 49 -3.79 -3.94 -28.64
CA GLY A 49 -2.93 -3.46 -29.72
C GLY A 49 -1.46 -3.43 -29.30
N ASN A 50 -0.83 -2.26 -29.36
CA ASN A 50 0.57 -2.05 -28.97
C ASN A 50 0.76 -1.62 -27.51
N SER A 51 -0.30 -1.68 -26.70
CA SER A 51 -0.31 -1.25 -25.30
C SER A 51 -0.63 -2.42 -24.36
N ALA A 52 0.00 -2.41 -23.19
CA ALA A 52 -0.32 -3.33 -22.11
C ALA A 52 -1.01 -2.57 -20.97
N LEU A 53 -2.19 -3.04 -20.59
CA LEU A 53 -2.98 -2.55 -19.47
C LEU A 53 -2.98 -3.59 -18.36
N VAL A 54 -3.05 -3.15 -17.11
CA VAL A 54 -3.13 -4.02 -15.94
C VAL A 54 -4.46 -3.76 -15.24
N ASN A 55 -5.22 -4.83 -14.99
CA ASN A 55 -6.41 -4.76 -14.15
C ASN A 55 -6.00 -4.69 -12.68
N THR A 56 -6.32 -3.57 -12.03
CA THR A 56 -5.89 -3.31 -10.64
C THR A 56 -6.57 -4.25 -9.64
N GLU A 57 -7.82 -4.66 -9.88
CA GLU A 57 -8.56 -5.54 -8.96
C GLU A 57 -7.89 -6.92 -8.85
N VAL A 58 -7.51 -7.50 -9.99
CA VAL A 58 -6.82 -8.79 -10.06
C VAL A 58 -5.41 -8.66 -9.46
N PHE A 59 -4.73 -7.55 -9.75
CA PHE A 59 -3.39 -7.29 -9.23
C PHE A 59 -3.37 -7.09 -7.71
N GLU A 60 -4.33 -6.37 -7.13
CA GLU A 60 -4.43 -6.16 -5.68
C GLU A 60 -4.75 -7.46 -4.95
N THR A 61 -5.62 -8.30 -5.53
CA THR A 61 -5.88 -9.66 -5.01
C THR A 61 -4.60 -10.50 -4.94
N TYR A 62 -3.68 -10.32 -5.89
CA TYR A 62 -2.36 -10.95 -5.85
C TYR A 62 -1.45 -10.35 -4.77
N LEU A 63 -1.45 -9.03 -4.61
CA LEU A 63 -0.65 -8.37 -3.57
C LEU A 63 -1.04 -8.78 -2.15
N GLU A 64 -2.32 -9.04 -1.89
CA GLU A 64 -2.82 -9.47 -0.59
C GLU A 64 -2.16 -10.79 -0.11
N GLN A 65 -1.67 -11.62 -1.03
CA GLN A 65 -0.94 -12.84 -0.70
C GLN A 65 0.43 -12.59 -0.07
N PHE A 66 1.00 -11.40 -0.28
CA PHE A 66 2.27 -10.96 0.31
C PHE A 66 2.06 -10.18 1.61
N HIS A 67 0.82 -10.04 2.09
CA HIS A 67 0.52 -9.35 3.34
C HIS A 67 1.12 -10.13 4.52
N GLU A 68 2.12 -9.55 5.18
CA GLU A 68 2.70 -10.15 6.39
C GLU A 68 1.74 -9.98 7.58
N PRO A 69 1.58 -11.03 8.42
CA PRO A 69 0.80 -10.89 9.65
C PRO A 69 1.47 -9.86 10.58
N SER A 70 0.65 -9.15 11.36
CA SER A 70 1.16 -8.20 12.35
C SER A 70 2.06 -8.93 13.34
N ARG A 71 3.37 -8.72 13.20
CA ARG A 71 4.34 -9.27 14.15
C ARG A 71 4.16 -8.49 15.45
N SER A 72 3.79 -9.19 16.52
CA SER A 72 3.81 -8.60 17.86
C SER A 72 5.19 -8.01 18.10
N LEU A 73 5.26 -6.76 18.57
CA LEU A 73 6.54 -6.13 18.90
C LEU A 73 7.36 -7.06 19.82
N PRO A 74 8.68 -7.13 19.67
CA PRO A 74 9.52 -7.88 20.60
C PRO A 74 9.24 -7.51 22.07
N LYS A 75 9.23 -8.51 22.97
CA LYS A 75 8.89 -8.35 24.41
C LYS A 75 9.61 -7.18 25.10
N HIS A 76 10.83 -6.86 24.68
CA HIS A 76 11.63 -5.77 25.27
C HIS A 76 11.12 -4.37 24.90
N ILE A 77 10.44 -4.22 23.75
CA ILE A 77 9.83 -2.95 23.33
C ILE A 77 8.55 -2.68 24.13
N TRP A 78 7.77 -3.73 24.43
CA TRP A 78 6.56 -3.63 25.27
C TRP A 78 6.85 -3.14 26.69
N LYS A 79 7.91 -3.64 27.32
CA LYS A 79 8.30 -3.19 28.67
C LYS A 79 8.67 -1.71 28.71
N LYS A 80 9.42 -1.25 27.71
CA LYS A 80 9.86 0.15 27.62
C LYS A 80 8.70 1.13 27.43
N LEU A 81 7.66 0.72 26.69
CA LEU A 81 6.44 1.51 26.50
C LEU A 81 5.61 1.58 27.79
N GLN A 82 5.45 0.44 28.49
CA GLN A 82 4.75 0.41 29.78
C GLN A 82 5.45 1.28 30.84
N GLU A 83 6.78 1.26 30.91
CA GLU A 83 7.55 2.14 31.81
C GLU A 83 7.34 3.63 31.47
N SER A 84 7.32 3.99 30.19
CA SER A 84 7.13 5.39 29.77
C SER A 84 5.71 5.93 29.96
N ASP A 85 4.70 5.06 29.95
CA ASP A 85 3.31 5.44 30.16
C ASP A 85 3.01 5.62 31.67
N VAL A 86 3.66 4.82 32.54
CA VAL A 86 3.56 4.96 34.01
C VAL A 86 4.19 6.28 34.51
N ASP A 87 5.24 6.78 33.85
CA ASP A 87 5.85 8.07 34.16
C ASP A 87 5.02 9.29 33.72
N ARG A 88 4.06 9.13 32.79
CA ARG A 88 3.18 10.24 32.33
C ARG A 88 1.93 10.43 33.18
N ASP A 89 1.46 9.37 33.84
CA ASP A 89 0.23 9.39 34.64
C ASP A 89 0.47 9.56 36.15
N SER A 90 1.71 9.82 36.58
CA SER A 90 1.99 10.15 37.99
C SER A 90 1.54 11.59 38.31
N PRO A 91 0.53 11.79 39.18
CA PRO A 91 0.31 13.10 39.76
C PRO A 91 1.41 13.33 40.81
N HIS A 92 2.21 14.38 40.59
CA HIS A 92 3.26 14.93 41.47
C HIS A 92 4.70 14.47 41.21
N LYS A 93 5.50 15.36 40.59
CA LYS A 93 6.38 16.25 41.37
C LYS A 93 6.58 17.60 40.67
#